data_AF-A0A1F4Y0S2-F1
#
_entry.id   AF-A0A1F4Y0S2-F1
#
_cell.length_a   1.000
_cell.length_b   1.000
_cell.length_c   1.000
_cell.angle_alpha   90.00
_cell.angle_beta   90.00
_cell.angle_gamma   90.00
#
_symmetry.space_group_name_H-M   'P 1'
#
loop_
_entity.id
_entity.type
_entity.pdbx_description
1 polymer ?
#
loop_
_entity_poly.entity_id
_entity_poly.type
_entity_poly.pdbx_seq_one_letter_code
_entity_poly.pdbx_strand_id
1 'polypeptide(L)'
;MKKILSLFVSLIAFSALIVFTQFGNTQNQAPAAPVSEATQACLDCHSTVSPGLVQDWLSSRHSKTTPQQALKKPKLERRITAESFPANFESVAVGCYECHGQNPDLHKDNFEHFGYKINVIVSPNDCQTCHPTEFQQYTNSKKAFALDNLRKNSIFHTLVETTTSVKEVKDSKIMQLNSSHFAKNETCYGCHGTEVRVSGMRTVQTDVGEIQVPVLTDWPNQGVGRINPDGSKGACTACHPRHSFSIEIARKPYTCSQCHLEPDVPAYNVYMESKHGNIFASKEKEWNWEAVPWKVGVDFRAPTCAACHNSLIVSPDGEVIAERTHDFGDRLWVRIFGLIYAHPQPKSPETYLIKNKDGLPLPTTFSGEPATEHLLSIEEQKTHQDKMRRVCQSCHSSSWVNGHFEKLDSTIVETNQMTLAATKLVQKAWDKKWADPSNPFDEAIEQKWVAQWLFYANSVRYAAAMSGPDYAAFKNGWWELTNNLQEMSDWLKMQEKKK
;
A
#
# COMPACT_ATOMS: atom_id res chain seq x y z
N MET A 1 66.76 58.23 -45.52
CA MET A 1 67.58 57.01 -45.33
C MET A 1 66.98 55.88 -46.17
N LYS A 2 67.76 55.33 -47.12
CA LYS A 2 67.73 53.99 -47.81
C LYS A 2 66.38 53.26 -47.94
N LYS A 3 65.79 53.00 -49.13
CA LYS A 3 66.14 52.15 -50.30
C LYS A 3 65.32 50.82 -50.34
N ILE A 4 64.73 50.51 -51.52
CA ILE A 4 64.67 49.18 -52.22
C ILE A 4 63.66 48.14 -51.67
N LEU A 5 62.65 47.62 -52.42
CA LEU A 5 62.58 46.72 -53.61
C LEU A 5 62.39 45.23 -53.24
N SER A 6 61.47 44.56 -53.96
CA SER A 6 61.43 43.11 -54.32
C SER A 6 61.18 42.06 -53.22
N LEU A 7 60.13 41.21 -53.31
CA LEU A 7 59.88 40.02 -54.17
C LEU A 7 60.36 38.69 -53.53
N PHE A 8 59.38 37.80 -53.29
CA PHE A 8 59.37 36.32 -53.27
C PHE A 8 60.50 35.54 -52.57
N VAL A 9 60.13 34.54 -51.73
CA VAL A 9 60.34 33.10 -51.98
C VAL A 9 59.51 32.24 -50.98
N SER A 10 58.88 31.22 -51.56
CA SER A 10 58.14 30.05 -51.05
C SER A 10 58.67 29.35 -49.78
N LEU A 11 57.76 28.83 -48.95
CA LEU A 11 57.92 27.48 -48.38
C LEU A 11 56.56 26.82 -48.05
N ILE A 12 56.55 25.50 -48.21
CA ILE A 12 55.45 24.57 -48.42
C ILE A 12 55.01 23.86 -47.11
N ALA A 13 53.74 23.43 -47.09
CA ALA A 13 53.13 22.32 -46.32
C ALA A 13 52.85 22.49 -44.81
N PHE A 14 51.56 22.45 -44.44
CA PHE A 14 50.84 21.24 -43.98
C PHE A 14 49.41 21.63 -43.59
N SER A 15 48.44 21.41 -44.48
CA SER A 15 47.00 21.53 -44.17
C SER A 15 46.45 20.14 -43.91
N ALA A 16 46.41 19.74 -42.64
CA ALA A 16 45.73 18.51 -42.21
C ALA A 16 44.22 18.77 -42.13
N LEU A 17 43.48 18.22 -43.10
CA LEU A 17 42.02 18.08 -43.06
C LEU A 17 41.68 17.05 -41.96
N ILE A 18 41.14 17.51 -40.83
CA ILE A 18 40.51 16.61 -39.85
C ILE A 18 39.06 16.41 -40.29
N VAL A 19 38.82 15.29 -40.97
CA VAL A 19 37.47 14.78 -41.24
C VAL A 19 36.92 14.24 -39.92
N PHE A 20 35.97 14.96 -39.32
CA PHE A 20 35.14 14.43 -38.24
C PHE A 20 34.22 13.36 -38.82
N THR A 21 34.60 12.10 -38.72
CA THR A 21 33.67 10.98 -38.86
C THR A 21 32.77 10.96 -37.63
N GLN A 22 31.51 11.36 -37.79
CA GLN A 22 30.47 11.05 -36.82
C GLN A 22 30.28 9.53 -36.80
N PHE A 23 30.97 8.84 -35.91
CA PHE A 23 30.52 7.54 -35.43
C PHE A 23 29.27 7.79 -34.58
N GLY A 24 28.11 7.74 -35.25
CA GLY A 24 26.83 7.59 -34.58
C GLY A 24 26.92 6.37 -33.68
N ASN A 25 26.87 6.61 -32.38
CA ASN A 25 26.79 5.59 -31.36
C ASN A 25 25.38 4.99 -31.45
N THR A 26 25.16 4.07 -32.40
CA THR A 26 23.98 3.20 -32.40
C THR A 26 24.13 2.28 -31.21
N GLN A 27 23.72 2.77 -30.03
CA GLN A 27 23.31 1.87 -28.98
C GLN A 27 22.26 0.95 -29.61
N ASN A 28 22.53 -0.35 -29.59
CA ASN A 28 21.57 -1.41 -29.87
C ASN A 28 20.38 -1.23 -28.92
N GLN A 29 19.46 -0.33 -29.24
CA GLN A 29 18.13 -0.34 -28.67
C GLN A 29 17.46 -1.57 -29.28
N ALA A 30 17.09 -2.51 -28.41
CA ALA A 30 16.20 -3.58 -28.82
C ALA A 30 14.98 -2.94 -29.51
N PRO A 31 14.50 -3.51 -30.63
CA PRO A 31 13.33 -2.97 -31.31
C PRO A 31 12.17 -2.85 -30.31
N ALA A 32 11.47 -1.72 -30.34
CA ALA A 32 10.31 -1.48 -29.48
C ALA A 32 9.34 -2.67 -29.60
N ALA A 33 8.78 -3.11 -28.47
CA ALA A 33 7.82 -4.20 -28.48
C ALA A 33 6.63 -3.81 -29.37
N PRO A 34 6.22 -4.66 -30.34
CA PRO A 34 5.13 -4.32 -31.24
C PRO A 34 3.83 -4.18 -30.45
N VAL A 35 2.96 -3.26 -30.85
CA VAL A 35 1.61 -3.11 -30.29
C VAL A 35 0.58 -3.82 -31.17
N SER A 36 -0.55 -4.21 -30.61
CA SER A 36 -1.67 -4.72 -31.39
C SER A 36 -2.32 -3.62 -32.22
N GLU A 37 -3.05 -4.01 -33.28
CA GLU A 37 -3.85 -3.08 -34.08
C GLU A 37 -4.88 -2.31 -33.22
N ALA A 38 -5.51 -3.00 -32.26
CA ALA A 38 -6.45 -2.39 -31.33
C ALA A 38 -5.78 -1.33 -30.46
N THR A 39 -4.64 -1.64 -29.84
CA THR A 39 -3.88 -0.66 -29.07
C THR A 39 -3.38 0.49 -29.94
N GLN A 40 -2.96 0.24 -31.18
CA GLN A 40 -2.55 1.31 -32.09
C GLN A 40 -3.71 2.29 -32.34
N ALA A 41 -4.93 1.79 -32.60
CA ALA A 41 -6.11 2.64 -32.75
C ALA A 41 -6.40 3.46 -31.48
N CYS A 42 -6.23 2.87 -30.28
CA CYS A 42 -6.33 3.62 -29.03
C CYS A 42 -5.30 4.75 -28.97
N LEU A 43 -4.03 4.45 -29.29
CA LEU A 43 -2.92 5.41 -29.21
C LEU A 43 -3.09 6.56 -30.20
N ASP A 44 -3.56 6.31 -31.42
CA ASP A 44 -3.74 7.33 -32.45
C ASP A 44 -4.69 8.45 -31.99
N CYS A 45 -5.72 8.09 -31.22
CA CYS A 45 -6.65 9.07 -30.63
C CYS A 45 -6.15 9.60 -29.27
N HIS A 46 -5.81 8.72 -28.33
CA HIS A 46 -5.47 9.09 -26.95
C HIS A 46 -4.15 9.85 -26.80
N SER A 47 -3.26 9.79 -27.80
CA SER A 47 -2.06 10.65 -27.83
C SER A 47 -2.42 12.14 -27.93
N THR A 48 -3.61 12.45 -28.47
CA THR A 48 -4.11 13.82 -28.59
C THR A 48 -5.08 14.15 -27.45
N VAL A 49 -6.06 13.28 -27.18
CA VAL A 49 -7.13 13.59 -26.21
C VAL A 49 -6.72 13.40 -24.76
N SER A 50 -5.75 12.53 -24.48
CA SER A 50 -5.27 12.24 -23.13
C SER A 50 -3.76 11.95 -23.10
N PRO A 51 -2.92 12.92 -23.54
CA PRO A 51 -1.48 12.70 -23.74
C PRO A 51 -0.77 12.21 -22.48
N GLY A 52 -1.20 12.66 -21.29
CA GLY A 52 -0.64 12.21 -20.02
C GLY A 52 -0.78 10.70 -19.77
N LEU A 53 -1.90 10.09 -20.17
CA LEU A 53 -2.11 8.63 -20.03
C LEU A 53 -1.16 7.85 -20.94
N VAL A 54 -1.03 8.30 -22.20
CA VAL A 54 -0.16 7.67 -23.19
C VAL A 54 1.30 7.79 -22.79
N GLN A 55 1.76 8.98 -22.40
CA GLN A 55 3.15 9.19 -21.98
C GLN A 55 3.50 8.38 -20.71
N ASP A 56 2.57 8.28 -19.76
CA ASP A 56 2.79 7.48 -18.57
C ASP A 56 2.86 5.97 -18.90
N TRP A 57 2.00 5.46 -19.78
CA TRP A 57 2.12 4.09 -20.30
C TRP A 57 3.42 3.86 -21.10
N LEU A 58 3.85 4.80 -21.93
CA LEU A 58 5.13 4.71 -22.66
C LEU A 58 6.33 4.64 -21.70
N SER A 59 6.21 5.21 -20.50
CA SER A 59 7.25 5.09 -19.46
C SER A 59 7.30 3.69 -18.83
N SER A 60 6.19 2.95 -18.85
CA SER A 60 6.04 1.64 -18.21
C SER A 60 6.96 0.56 -18.79
N ARG A 61 7.08 -0.55 -18.06
CA ARG A 61 7.67 -1.78 -18.62
C ARG A 61 6.69 -2.50 -19.57
N HIS A 62 5.39 -2.36 -19.34
CA HIS A 62 4.34 -2.99 -20.15
C HIS A 62 4.35 -2.53 -21.62
N SER A 63 4.73 -1.28 -21.89
CA SER A 63 4.91 -0.77 -23.26
C SER A 63 6.22 -1.21 -23.94
N LYS A 64 7.17 -1.76 -23.17
CA LYS A 64 8.54 -2.04 -23.63
C LYS A 64 8.86 -3.54 -23.76
N THR A 65 7.92 -4.41 -23.41
CA THR A 65 8.15 -5.86 -23.45
C THR A 65 6.86 -6.62 -23.72
N THR A 66 6.99 -7.80 -24.33
CA THR A 66 5.87 -8.73 -24.53
C THR A 66 5.89 -9.84 -23.48
N PRO A 67 4.75 -10.52 -23.20
CA PRO A 67 4.72 -11.70 -22.34
C PRO A 67 5.73 -12.78 -22.75
N GLN A 68 5.86 -13.06 -24.06
CA GLN A 68 6.82 -14.04 -24.57
C GLN A 68 8.29 -13.63 -24.30
N GLN A 69 8.62 -12.34 -24.44
CA GLN A 69 9.96 -11.84 -24.10
C GLN A 69 10.22 -11.92 -22.59
N ALA A 70 9.22 -11.60 -21.77
CA ALA A 70 9.31 -11.68 -20.32
C ALA A 70 9.53 -13.13 -19.83
N LEU A 71 8.87 -14.12 -20.45
CA LEU A 71 9.06 -15.54 -20.13
C LEU A 71 10.46 -16.08 -20.44
N LYS A 72 11.17 -15.51 -21.43
CA LYS A 72 12.55 -15.91 -21.76
C LYS A 72 13.55 -15.55 -20.67
N LYS A 73 13.20 -14.67 -19.73
CA LYS A 73 14.07 -14.30 -18.60
C LYS A 73 14.26 -15.49 -17.64
N PRO A 74 15.42 -15.58 -16.96
CA PRO A 74 15.60 -16.51 -15.85
C PRO A 74 14.49 -16.36 -14.80
N LYS A 75 14.08 -17.45 -14.16
CA LYS A 75 12.89 -17.49 -13.27
C LYS A 75 12.87 -16.37 -12.22
N LEU A 76 14.00 -16.09 -11.56
CA LEU A 76 14.10 -15.04 -10.54
C LEU A 76 14.07 -13.61 -11.11
N GLU A 77 14.38 -13.44 -12.39
CA GLU A 77 14.34 -12.14 -13.08
C GLU A 77 12.96 -11.85 -13.71
N ARG A 78 12.09 -12.87 -13.80
CA ARG A 78 10.75 -12.72 -14.37
C ARG A 78 9.89 -11.78 -13.51
N ARG A 79 9.11 -10.95 -14.19
CA ARG A 79 8.04 -10.12 -13.61
C ARG A 79 6.66 -10.54 -14.13
N ILE A 80 6.59 -11.74 -14.67
CA ILE A 80 5.39 -12.40 -15.19
C ILE A 80 5.37 -13.80 -14.61
N THR A 81 4.20 -14.29 -14.21
CA THR A 81 4.08 -15.56 -13.48
C THR A 81 3.18 -16.58 -14.15
N ALA A 82 2.34 -16.17 -15.11
CA ALA A 82 1.64 -17.10 -15.98
C ALA A 82 2.63 -17.83 -16.91
N GLU A 83 2.34 -19.09 -17.19
CA GLU A 83 3.15 -19.94 -18.09
C GLU A 83 2.61 -20.01 -19.52
N SER A 84 1.34 -19.63 -19.71
CA SER A 84 0.67 -19.56 -21.01
C SER A 84 -0.23 -18.33 -21.05
N PHE A 85 -0.50 -17.82 -22.26
CA PHE A 85 -1.36 -16.64 -22.45
C PHE A 85 -2.29 -16.84 -23.64
N PRO A 86 -3.36 -16.02 -23.74
CA PRO A 86 -4.12 -15.92 -24.98
C PRO A 86 -3.20 -15.56 -26.15
N ALA A 87 -3.32 -16.30 -27.27
CA ALA A 87 -2.41 -16.19 -28.42
C ALA A 87 -2.28 -14.76 -28.98
N ASN A 88 -3.34 -13.96 -28.84
CA ASN A 88 -3.40 -12.56 -29.27
C ASN A 88 -2.60 -11.59 -28.39
N PHE A 89 -2.09 -12.02 -27.23
CA PHE A 89 -1.32 -11.16 -26.30
C PHE A 89 0.16 -11.53 -26.20
N GLU A 90 0.55 -12.75 -26.56
CA GLU A 90 1.90 -13.27 -26.31
C GLU A 90 3.01 -12.45 -26.96
N SER A 91 2.75 -11.97 -28.18
CA SER A 91 3.74 -11.36 -29.07
C SER A 91 3.66 -9.84 -29.15
N VAL A 92 2.75 -9.20 -28.42
CA VAL A 92 2.58 -7.75 -28.37
C VAL A 92 2.89 -7.18 -26.99
N ALA A 93 3.19 -5.88 -26.93
CA ALA A 93 3.27 -5.13 -25.69
C ALA A 93 1.91 -5.16 -24.97
N VAL A 94 1.91 -5.08 -23.64
CA VAL A 94 0.67 -4.95 -22.86
C VAL A 94 0.20 -3.50 -22.99
N GLY A 95 -0.59 -3.25 -24.04
CA GLY A 95 -1.13 -1.94 -24.41
C GLY A 95 -2.47 -1.63 -23.78
N CYS A 96 -3.12 -0.60 -24.32
CA CYS A 96 -4.42 -0.12 -23.85
C CYS A 96 -5.48 -1.24 -23.93
N TYR A 97 -5.59 -1.88 -25.09
CA TYR A 97 -6.60 -2.91 -25.33
C TYR A 97 -6.27 -4.24 -24.64
N GLU A 98 -4.99 -4.57 -24.51
CA GLU A 98 -4.54 -5.77 -23.78
C GLU A 98 -4.93 -5.75 -22.29
N CYS A 99 -5.23 -4.58 -21.71
CA CYS A 99 -5.81 -4.49 -20.37
C CYS A 99 -7.31 -4.20 -20.40
N HIS A 100 -7.73 -3.14 -21.10
CA HIS A 100 -9.11 -2.68 -21.05
C HIS A 100 -10.10 -3.56 -21.84
N GLY A 101 -9.63 -4.37 -22.79
CA GLY A 101 -10.47 -5.30 -23.56
C GLY A 101 -10.61 -6.70 -22.95
N GLN A 102 -10.10 -6.91 -21.73
CA GLN A 102 -10.13 -8.22 -21.07
C GLN A 102 -11.53 -8.60 -20.60
N ASN A 103 -11.86 -9.88 -20.67
CA ASN A 103 -13.02 -10.49 -19.98
C ASN A 103 -14.34 -9.69 -20.07
N PRO A 104 -14.75 -9.17 -21.25
CA PRO A 104 -15.83 -8.19 -21.35
C PRO A 104 -17.15 -8.66 -20.73
N ASP A 105 -17.47 -9.95 -20.83
CA ASP A 105 -18.70 -10.54 -20.29
C ASP A 105 -18.74 -10.62 -18.76
N LEU A 106 -17.59 -10.49 -18.09
CA LEU A 106 -17.48 -10.47 -16.63
C LEU A 106 -17.54 -9.05 -16.05
N HIS A 107 -17.34 -8.03 -16.88
CA HIS A 107 -17.30 -6.64 -16.46
C HIS A 107 -18.63 -5.94 -16.67
N LYS A 108 -19.26 -5.53 -15.56
CA LYS A 108 -20.51 -4.74 -15.62
C LYS A 108 -20.30 -3.33 -16.18
N ASP A 109 -19.07 -2.83 -16.15
CA ASP A 109 -18.65 -1.53 -16.69
C ASP A 109 -18.08 -1.63 -18.11
N ASN A 110 -18.24 -2.78 -18.78
CA ASN A 110 -17.91 -2.92 -20.19
C ASN A 110 -18.86 -2.08 -21.06
N PHE A 111 -18.31 -1.35 -22.02
CA PHE A 111 -19.09 -0.56 -22.97
C PHE A 111 -18.41 -0.48 -24.34
N GLU A 112 -19.20 -0.10 -25.36
CA GLU A 112 -18.70 0.15 -26.70
C GLU A 112 -17.98 1.52 -26.74
N HIS A 113 -16.80 1.54 -27.34
CA HIS A 113 -15.95 2.71 -27.46
C HIS A 113 -15.18 2.67 -28.78
N PHE A 114 -15.73 3.34 -29.81
CA PHE A 114 -15.12 3.51 -31.12
C PHE A 114 -14.74 2.19 -31.82
N GLY A 115 -15.68 1.24 -31.84
CA GLY A 115 -15.52 -0.07 -32.48
C GLY A 115 -14.95 -1.16 -31.57
N TYR A 116 -14.55 -0.81 -30.35
CA TYR A 116 -14.00 -1.74 -29.36
C TYR A 116 -14.93 -1.86 -28.15
N LYS A 117 -14.94 -3.04 -27.51
CA LYS A 117 -15.55 -3.20 -26.19
C LYS A 117 -14.47 -3.08 -25.12
N ILE A 118 -14.62 -2.12 -24.22
CA ILE A 118 -13.64 -1.87 -23.16
C ILE A 118 -14.30 -1.75 -21.79
N ASN A 119 -13.55 -2.13 -20.75
CA ASN A 119 -13.90 -1.91 -19.36
C ASN A 119 -13.26 -0.59 -18.91
N VAL A 120 -13.97 0.21 -18.12
CA VAL A 120 -13.36 1.41 -17.52
C VAL A 120 -12.33 1.02 -16.46
N ILE A 121 -12.66 0.03 -15.64
CA ILE A 121 -11.84 -0.45 -14.54
C ILE A 121 -11.22 -1.80 -14.91
N VAL A 122 -9.89 -1.78 -15.07
CA VAL A 122 -9.07 -3.00 -15.09
C VAL A 122 -8.95 -3.54 -13.67
N SER A 123 -9.39 -4.77 -13.46
CA SER A 123 -9.50 -5.40 -12.13
C SER A 123 -8.32 -6.35 -11.84
N PRO A 124 -8.17 -6.82 -10.60
CA PRO A 124 -7.28 -7.94 -10.28
C PRO A 124 -7.50 -9.19 -11.14
N ASN A 125 -8.75 -9.50 -11.55
CA ASN A 125 -9.02 -10.65 -12.41
C ASN A 125 -8.43 -10.47 -13.81
N ASP A 126 -8.32 -9.24 -14.33
CA ASP A 126 -7.66 -8.98 -15.60
C ASP A 126 -6.14 -9.12 -15.46
N CYS A 127 -5.59 -8.65 -14.34
CA CYS A 127 -4.17 -8.76 -14.03
C CYS A 127 -3.72 -10.23 -13.93
N GLN A 128 -4.59 -11.13 -13.46
CA GLN A 128 -4.28 -12.55 -13.26
C GLN A 128 -3.97 -13.27 -14.58
N THR A 129 -4.41 -12.75 -15.73
CA THR A 129 -4.09 -13.30 -17.05
C THR A 129 -2.57 -13.42 -17.25
N CYS A 130 -1.80 -12.47 -16.71
CA CYS A 130 -0.33 -12.48 -16.78
C CYS A 130 0.34 -12.70 -15.40
N HIS A 131 -0.35 -12.36 -14.31
CA HIS A 131 0.18 -12.35 -12.94
C HIS A 131 -0.64 -13.22 -11.96
N PRO A 132 -0.88 -14.51 -12.25
CA PRO A 132 -1.74 -15.37 -11.42
C PRO A 132 -1.18 -15.59 -10.01
N THR A 133 0.15 -15.64 -9.84
CA THR A 133 0.77 -15.82 -8.51
C THR A 133 0.53 -14.59 -7.63
N GLU A 134 0.79 -13.39 -8.16
CA GLU A 134 0.56 -12.15 -7.44
C GLU A 134 -0.92 -11.94 -7.13
N PHE A 135 -1.81 -12.26 -8.08
CA PHE A 135 -3.25 -12.29 -7.87
C PHE A 135 -3.65 -13.22 -6.72
N GLN A 136 -3.20 -14.47 -6.74
CA GLN A 136 -3.55 -15.47 -5.73
C GLN A 136 -3.04 -15.07 -4.35
N GLN A 137 -1.82 -14.53 -4.25
CA GLN A 137 -1.29 -14.01 -2.99
C GLN A 137 -2.12 -12.82 -2.48
N TYR A 138 -2.46 -11.87 -3.35
CA TYR A 138 -3.19 -10.67 -2.95
C TYR A 138 -4.64 -10.96 -2.56
N THR A 139 -5.36 -11.77 -3.34
CA THR A 139 -6.79 -12.08 -3.08
C THR A 139 -6.99 -12.89 -1.80
N ASN A 140 -5.95 -13.53 -1.29
CA ASN A 140 -5.97 -14.22 0.01
C ASN A 140 -5.43 -13.35 1.16
N SER A 141 -5.07 -12.09 0.89
CA SER A 141 -4.54 -11.18 1.90
C SER A 141 -5.64 -10.38 2.60
N LYS A 142 -5.36 -9.94 3.83
CA LYS A 142 -6.25 -9.01 4.57
C LYS A 142 -6.53 -7.71 3.82
N LYS A 143 -5.64 -7.28 2.90
CA LYS A 143 -5.78 -6.05 2.12
C LYS A 143 -6.94 -6.16 1.13
N ALA A 144 -7.07 -7.29 0.42
CA ALA A 144 -8.20 -7.52 -0.48
C ALA A 144 -9.56 -7.47 0.25
N PHE A 145 -9.59 -7.83 1.53
CA PHE A 145 -10.81 -7.78 2.36
C PHE A 145 -10.93 -6.51 3.20
N ALA A 146 -10.12 -5.47 2.99
CA ALA A 146 -10.05 -4.32 3.88
C ALA A 146 -11.38 -3.57 4.05
N LEU A 147 -12.16 -3.40 2.97
CA LEU A 147 -13.51 -2.82 3.04
C LEU A 147 -14.45 -3.70 3.85
N ASP A 148 -14.51 -5.00 3.54
CA ASP A 148 -15.37 -5.97 4.24
C ASP A 148 -15.01 -6.08 5.73
N ASN A 149 -13.72 -6.14 6.05
CA ASN A 149 -13.21 -6.18 7.41
C ASN A 149 -13.66 -4.98 8.25
N LEU A 150 -13.88 -3.82 7.61
CA LEU A 150 -14.34 -2.61 8.28
C LEU A 150 -15.87 -2.52 8.34
N ARG A 151 -16.58 -2.78 7.23
CA ARG A 151 -18.04 -2.59 7.13
C ARG A 151 -18.86 -3.76 7.70
N LYS A 152 -18.36 -4.99 7.61
CA LYS A 152 -19.09 -6.19 8.08
C LYS A 152 -18.85 -6.47 9.56
N ASN A 153 -17.82 -5.87 10.14
CA ASN A 153 -17.60 -5.89 11.57
C ASN A 153 -18.46 -4.81 12.24
N SER A 154 -19.43 -5.19 13.07
CA SER A 154 -20.37 -4.24 13.67
C SER A 154 -19.67 -3.17 14.52
N ILE A 155 -18.65 -3.54 15.30
CA ILE A 155 -17.93 -2.60 16.15
C ILE A 155 -17.14 -1.60 15.30
N PHE A 156 -16.41 -2.07 14.29
CA PHE A 156 -15.62 -1.16 13.46
C PHE A 156 -16.50 -0.30 12.56
N HIS A 157 -17.62 -0.84 12.09
CA HIS A 157 -18.60 -0.06 11.34
C HIS A 157 -19.20 1.04 12.21
N THR A 158 -19.54 0.77 13.48
CA THR A 158 -19.96 1.81 14.42
C THR A 158 -18.89 2.89 14.58
N LEU A 159 -17.61 2.54 14.73
CA LEU A 159 -16.53 3.53 14.81
C LEU A 159 -16.47 4.42 13.54
N VAL A 160 -16.61 3.84 12.36
CA VAL A 160 -16.68 4.60 11.09
C VAL A 160 -17.87 5.57 11.10
N GLU A 161 -19.06 5.07 11.44
CA GLU A 161 -20.28 5.89 11.47
C GLU A 161 -20.17 7.02 12.49
N THR A 162 -19.70 6.73 13.71
CA THR A 162 -19.48 7.73 14.77
C THR A 162 -18.46 8.78 14.35
N THR A 163 -17.38 8.39 13.68
CA THR A 163 -16.31 9.31 13.26
C THR A 163 -16.73 10.22 12.10
N THR A 164 -17.49 9.69 11.14
CA THR A 164 -17.84 10.39 9.89
C THR A 164 -19.23 11.04 9.91
N SER A 165 -19.97 10.85 11.00
CA SER A 165 -21.28 11.46 11.20
C SER A 165 -21.20 12.98 11.38
N VAL A 166 -22.23 13.67 10.87
CA VAL A 166 -22.50 15.05 11.27
C VAL A 166 -23.00 15.05 12.72
N LYS A 167 -22.56 16.04 13.50
CA LYS A 167 -22.97 16.21 14.90
C LYS A 167 -23.78 17.50 15.04
N GLU A 168 -24.90 17.42 15.73
CA GLU A 168 -25.72 18.57 16.12
C GLU A 168 -25.63 18.78 17.64
N VAL A 169 -25.70 20.03 18.09
CA VAL A 169 -25.81 20.34 19.52
C VAL A 169 -27.25 20.75 19.83
N LYS A 170 -27.91 19.98 20.69
CA LYS A 170 -29.28 20.25 21.16
C LYS A 170 -29.36 20.00 22.66
N ASP A 171 -29.96 20.95 23.40
CA ASP A 171 -30.11 20.87 24.86
C ASP A 171 -28.79 20.55 25.59
N SER A 172 -27.69 21.18 25.15
CA SER A 172 -26.32 20.96 25.63
C SER A 172 -25.80 19.52 25.46
N LYS A 173 -26.42 18.72 24.61
CA LYS A 173 -25.98 17.37 24.22
C LYS A 173 -25.52 17.37 22.77
N ILE A 174 -24.49 16.58 22.50
CA ILE A 174 -24.04 16.29 21.14
C ILE A 174 -24.84 15.09 20.64
N MET A 175 -25.57 15.25 19.55
CA MET A 175 -26.35 14.19 18.92
C MET A 175 -25.71 13.81 17.60
N GLN A 176 -25.58 12.50 17.37
CA GLN A 176 -25.11 11.94 16.12
C GLN A 176 -26.23 11.91 15.07
N LEU A 177 -25.95 12.45 13.88
CA LEU A 177 -26.79 12.33 12.69
C LEU A 177 -26.21 11.27 11.73
N ASN A 178 -26.71 11.24 10.50
CA ASN A 178 -26.22 10.30 9.48
C ASN A 178 -24.84 10.71 8.95
N SER A 179 -23.99 9.72 8.68
CA SER A 179 -22.79 9.91 7.87
C SER A 179 -23.16 9.97 6.38
N SER A 180 -22.54 10.88 5.64
CA SER A 180 -22.69 10.89 4.18
C SER A 180 -21.79 9.83 3.56
N HIS A 181 -22.22 9.28 2.42
CA HIS A 181 -21.41 8.34 1.66
C HIS A 181 -20.07 8.98 1.21
N PHE A 182 -20.08 10.26 0.81
CA PHE A 182 -18.87 11.01 0.47
C PHE A 182 -17.88 11.12 1.63
N ALA A 183 -18.35 11.41 2.85
CA ALA A 183 -17.47 11.49 4.02
C ALA A 183 -16.76 10.15 4.28
N LYS A 184 -17.48 9.02 4.17
CA LYS A 184 -16.89 7.69 4.32
C LYS A 184 -15.88 7.36 3.22
N ASN A 185 -16.19 7.74 1.97
CA ASN A 185 -15.33 7.52 0.80
C ASN A 185 -14.03 8.30 0.82
N GLU A 186 -14.07 9.56 1.26
CA GLU A 186 -12.87 10.42 1.33
C GLU A 186 -12.00 10.11 2.56
N THR A 187 -12.55 9.41 3.56
CA THR A 187 -11.84 9.07 4.80
C THR A 187 -11.48 7.58 4.84
N CYS A 188 -12.23 6.77 5.60
CA CYS A 188 -11.90 5.37 5.88
C CYS A 188 -11.83 4.52 4.60
N TYR A 189 -12.80 4.70 3.69
CA TYR A 189 -12.89 3.93 2.44
C TYR A 189 -11.95 4.47 1.35
N GLY A 190 -11.32 5.63 1.56
CA GLY A 190 -10.25 6.13 0.68
C GLY A 190 -9.05 5.16 0.70
N CYS A 191 -8.69 4.68 1.89
CA CYS A 191 -7.64 3.69 2.10
C CYS A 191 -8.16 2.24 2.00
N HIS A 192 -9.32 1.94 2.58
CA HIS A 192 -9.86 0.58 2.67
C HIS A 192 -10.53 0.08 1.39
N GLY A 193 -11.01 0.99 0.54
CA GLY A 193 -11.73 0.69 -0.69
C GLY A 193 -13.21 0.98 -0.62
N THR A 194 -13.84 1.20 -1.78
CA THR A 194 -15.30 1.32 -1.95
C THR A 194 -15.87 0.13 -2.71
N GLU A 195 -17.20 0.01 -2.78
CA GLU A 195 -17.87 -0.95 -3.66
C GLU A 195 -18.34 -0.23 -4.93
N VAL A 196 -17.57 -0.38 -6.01
CA VAL A 196 -17.87 0.32 -7.27
C VAL A 196 -19.00 -0.40 -7.99
N ARG A 197 -20.08 0.32 -8.27
CA ARG A 197 -21.24 -0.20 -9.00
C ARG A 197 -21.52 0.60 -10.26
N VAL A 198 -22.05 -0.07 -11.27
CA VAL A 198 -22.54 0.56 -12.50
C VAL A 198 -24.02 0.86 -12.30
N SER A 199 -24.38 2.14 -12.37
CA SER A 199 -25.75 2.62 -12.16
C SER A 199 -26.51 2.92 -13.45
N GLY A 200 -25.84 2.83 -14.60
CA GLY A 200 -26.40 3.09 -15.92
C GLY A 200 -25.33 3.62 -16.87
N MET A 201 -25.78 4.21 -17.99
CA MET A 201 -24.94 4.90 -18.96
C MET A 201 -25.28 6.39 -18.96
N ARG A 202 -24.31 7.23 -19.31
CA ARG A 202 -24.54 8.65 -19.59
C ARG A 202 -23.87 9.05 -20.89
N THR A 203 -24.50 9.94 -21.64
CA THR A 203 -23.88 10.60 -22.79
C THR A 203 -22.97 11.72 -22.31
N VAL A 204 -21.75 11.79 -22.84
CA VAL A 204 -20.78 12.84 -22.61
C VAL A 204 -20.41 13.46 -23.94
N GLN A 205 -20.42 14.79 -23.98
CA GLN A 205 -19.92 15.56 -25.12
C GLN A 205 -18.41 15.67 -25.04
N THR A 206 -17.72 15.32 -26.12
CA THR A 206 -16.26 15.42 -26.22
C THR A 206 -15.88 16.12 -27.52
N ASP A 207 -14.61 16.53 -27.64
CA ASP A 207 -14.09 17.17 -28.85
C ASP A 207 -14.14 16.26 -30.10
N VAL A 208 -14.31 14.94 -29.90
CA VAL A 208 -14.43 13.93 -30.95
C VAL A 208 -15.87 13.43 -31.16
N GLY A 209 -16.85 14.05 -30.49
CA GLY A 209 -18.27 13.74 -30.60
C GLY A 209 -18.92 13.25 -29.30
N GLU A 210 -20.17 12.79 -29.42
CA GLU A 210 -20.92 12.20 -28.31
C GLU A 210 -20.45 10.77 -28.06
N ILE A 211 -20.17 10.45 -26.79
CA ILE A 211 -19.86 9.09 -26.35
C ILE A 211 -20.77 8.69 -25.20
N GLN A 212 -21.19 7.43 -25.18
CA GLN A 212 -21.85 6.85 -24.00
C GLN A 212 -20.82 6.20 -23.10
N VAL A 213 -20.82 6.54 -21.82
CA VAL A 213 -19.91 5.97 -20.82
C VAL A 213 -20.69 5.47 -19.61
N PRO A 214 -20.22 4.41 -18.93
CA PRO A 214 -20.88 3.92 -17.72
C PRO A 214 -20.81 4.93 -16.58
N VAL A 215 -21.88 4.99 -15.79
CA VAL A 215 -21.95 5.81 -14.57
C VAL A 215 -21.54 4.93 -13.38
N LEU A 216 -20.32 5.16 -12.91
CA LEU A 216 -19.74 4.45 -11.77
C LEU A 216 -20.05 5.20 -10.47
N THR A 217 -20.68 4.52 -9.52
CA THR A 217 -20.82 5.03 -8.15
C THR A 217 -19.57 4.73 -7.34
N ASP A 218 -19.28 5.58 -6.35
CA ASP A 218 -18.20 5.36 -5.38
C ASP A 218 -16.81 5.29 -6.04
N TRP A 219 -16.68 5.91 -7.21
CA TRP A 219 -15.50 6.05 -8.06
C TRP A 219 -15.18 7.54 -8.26
N PRO A 220 -13.91 7.97 -8.29
CA PRO A 220 -12.66 7.19 -8.25
C PRO A 220 -12.30 6.64 -6.86
N ASN A 221 -11.75 5.42 -6.83
CA ASN A 221 -11.21 4.83 -5.61
C ASN A 221 -10.05 3.87 -5.90
N GLN A 222 -9.02 3.88 -5.06
CA GLN A 222 -7.84 3.00 -5.17
C GLN A 222 -7.50 2.33 -3.83
N GLY A 223 -8.47 2.27 -2.92
CA GLY A 223 -8.29 1.62 -1.64
C GLY A 223 -8.05 0.12 -1.82
N VAL A 224 -7.26 -0.46 -0.93
CA VAL A 224 -6.67 -1.80 -1.12
C VAL A 224 -7.70 -2.94 -1.15
N GLY A 225 -8.89 -2.73 -0.60
CA GLY A 225 -10.00 -3.69 -0.58
C GLY A 225 -11.20 -3.26 -1.44
N ARG A 226 -10.99 -2.42 -2.46
CA ARG A 226 -12.04 -2.00 -3.39
C ARG A 226 -12.74 -3.23 -3.99
N ILE A 227 -14.06 -3.23 -4.03
CA ILE A 227 -14.84 -4.25 -4.73
C ILE A 227 -15.14 -3.72 -6.13
N ASN A 228 -14.70 -4.46 -7.14
CA ASN A 228 -14.76 -4.07 -8.54
C ASN A 228 -16.08 -4.46 -9.21
N PRO A 229 -16.42 -3.88 -10.37
CA PRO A 229 -17.64 -4.21 -11.11
C PRO A 229 -17.77 -5.70 -11.50
N ASP A 230 -16.65 -6.40 -11.67
CA ASP A 230 -16.58 -7.85 -11.93
C ASP A 230 -16.64 -8.73 -10.66
N GLY A 231 -16.80 -8.10 -9.48
CA GLY A 231 -16.86 -8.76 -8.18
C GLY A 231 -15.50 -9.10 -7.55
N SER A 232 -14.39 -8.90 -8.27
CA SER A 232 -13.05 -9.08 -7.70
C SER A 232 -12.76 -8.06 -6.60
N LYS A 233 -11.82 -8.40 -5.72
CA LYS A 233 -11.42 -7.56 -4.58
C LYS A 233 -9.99 -7.08 -4.76
N GLY A 234 -9.80 -5.77 -4.65
CA GLY A 234 -8.51 -5.11 -4.65
C GLY A 234 -8.36 -4.03 -5.71
N ALA A 235 -7.37 -3.17 -5.48
CA ALA A 235 -6.89 -2.20 -6.45
C ALA A 235 -5.39 -2.42 -6.68
N CYS A 236 -5.03 -3.09 -7.77
CA CYS A 236 -3.62 -3.35 -8.15
C CYS A 236 -2.82 -2.06 -8.40
N THR A 237 -3.46 -0.89 -8.45
CA THR A 237 -2.78 0.41 -8.63
C THR A 237 -2.44 1.12 -7.33
N ALA A 238 -2.75 0.54 -6.15
CA ALA A 238 -2.52 1.21 -4.87
C ALA A 238 -1.02 1.46 -4.56
N CYS A 239 -0.13 0.57 -5.01
CA CYS A 239 1.31 0.65 -4.73
C CYS A 239 2.16 0.99 -5.97
N HIS A 240 1.75 0.53 -7.15
CA HIS A 240 2.36 0.89 -8.43
C HIS A 240 1.26 1.48 -9.31
N PRO A 241 1.03 2.80 -9.22
CA PRO A 241 -0.08 3.44 -9.91
C PRO A 241 -0.07 3.20 -11.41
N ARG A 242 -1.27 3.17 -11.98
CA ARG A 242 -1.46 3.26 -13.43
C ARG A 242 -1.00 4.65 -13.91
N HIS A 243 -0.46 4.80 -15.10
CA HIS A 243 -0.22 3.80 -16.16
C HIS A 243 1.27 3.43 -16.32
N SER A 244 2.18 4.00 -15.51
CA SER A 244 3.58 3.56 -15.46
C SER A 244 3.78 2.18 -14.83
N PHE A 245 2.92 1.79 -13.88
CA PHE A 245 3.02 0.52 -13.13
C PHE A 245 4.44 0.24 -12.60
N SER A 246 5.11 1.30 -12.12
CA SER A 246 6.52 1.26 -11.80
C SER A 246 6.80 0.51 -10.48
N ILE A 247 7.68 -0.50 -10.56
CA ILE A 247 8.19 -1.19 -9.36
C ILE A 247 9.08 -0.26 -8.51
N GLU A 248 9.68 0.78 -9.10
CA GLU A 248 10.41 1.79 -8.33
C GLU A 248 9.46 2.54 -7.39
N ILE A 249 8.31 2.97 -7.90
CA ILE A 249 7.27 3.60 -7.07
C ILE A 249 6.82 2.64 -5.97
N ALA A 250 6.55 1.38 -6.32
CA ALA A 250 6.17 0.34 -5.36
C ALA A 250 7.19 0.11 -4.25
N ARG A 251 8.49 0.27 -4.56
CA ARG A 251 9.60 0.05 -3.63
C ARG A 251 9.92 1.26 -2.77
N LYS A 252 9.57 2.47 -3.21
CA LYS A 252 9.80 3.70 -2.46
C LYS A 252 8.73 3.86 -1.37
N PRO A 253 9.12 4.31 -0.16
CA PRO A 253 8.21 4.42 0.99
C PRO A 253 7.03 5.38 0.77
N TYR A 254 7.17 6.34 -0.16
CA TYR A 254 6.14 7.34 -0.47
C TYR A 254 4.84 6.73 -0.97
N THR A 255 4.86 5.60 -1.69
CA THR A 255 3.60 4.98 -2.12
C THR A 255 2.82 4.41 -0.95
N CYS A 256 3.50 3.97 0.12
CA CYS A 256 2.85 3.44 1.31
C CYS A 256 2.24 4.57 2.16
N SER A 257 2.79 5.78 2.07
CA SER A 257 2.34 6.94 2.85
C SER A 257 1.00 7.50 2.40
N GLN A 258 0.38 6.98 1.33
CA GLN A 258 -1.02 7.31 1.03
C GLN A 258 -1.95 6.83 2.17
N CYS A 259 -1.63 5.70 2.82
CA CYS A 259 -2.51 5.05 3.79
C CYS A 259 -1.85 4.80 5.16
N HIS A 260 -0.52 4.74 5.24
CA HIS A 260 0.21 4.39 6.46
C HIS A 260 0.83 5.64 7.11
N LEU A 261 -0.01 6.49 7.69
CA LEU A 261 0.35 7.76 8.32
C LEU A 261 -0.11 7.85 9.78
N GLU A 262 0.42 8.83 10.49
CA GLU A 262 -0.06 9.23 11.81
C GLU A 262 -1.52 9.75 11.76
N PRO A 263 -2.29 9.61 12.85
CA PRO A 263 -1.88 9.10 14.17
C PRO A 263 -2.07 7.59 14.39
N ASP A 264 -2.87 6.89 13.57
CA ASP A 264 -3.32 5.53 13.83
C ASP A 264 -2.39 4.43 13.29
N VAL A 265 -1.74 4.69 12.15
CA VAL A 265 -0.86 3.73 11.48
C VAL A 265 0.46 4.38 11.01
N PRO A 266 1.27 4.96 11.92
CA PRO A 266 2.38 5.88 11.61
C PRO A 266 3.63 5.22 11.00
N ALA A 267 3.50 4.12 10.26
CA ALA A 267 4.63 3.38 9.68
C ALA A 267 5.52 4.25 8.79
N TYR A 268 4.96 5.11 7.93
CA TYR A 268 5.77 6.02 7.12
C TYR A 268 6.57 6.98 7.99
N ASN A 269 5.90 7.61 8.95
CA ASN A 269 6.52 8.63 9.78
C ASN A 269 7.63 8.04 10.68
N VAL A 270 7.36 6.89 11.31
CA VAL A 270 8.33 6.10 12.08
C VAL A 270 9.51 5.68 11.21
N TYR A 271 9.24 5.20 9.99
CA TYR A 271 10.31 4.83 9.06
C TYR A 271 11.19 6.02 8.71
N MET A 272 10.60 7.16 8.37
CA MET A 272 11.34 8.34 7.93
C MET A 272 12.22 8.94 9.02
N GLU A 273 11.83 8.86 10.30
CA GLU A 273 12.71 9.30 11.41
C GLU A 273 13.80 8.27 11.76
N SER A 274 13.59 6.99 11.43
CA SER A 274 14.56 5.92 11.72
C SER A 274 15.87 6.11 10.94
N LYS A 275 16.95 5.43 11.38
CA LYS A 275 18.20 5.42 10.60
C LYS A 275 18.04 4.80 9.21
N HIS A 276 17.13 3.85 9.02
CA HIS A 276 16.84 3.29 7.70
C HIS A 276 16.26 4.36 6.76
N GLY A 277 15.26 5.12 7.21
CA GLY A 277 14.66 6.21 6.45
C GLY A 277 15.63 7.35 6.17
N ASN A 278 16.45 7.72 7.16
CA ASN A 278 17.48 8.75 6.99
C ASN A 278 18.52 8.38 5.91
N ILE A 279 19.00 7.13 5.91
CA ILE A 279 19.93 6.65 4.89
C ILE A 279 19.25 6.58 3.52
N PHE A 280 18.02 6.07 3.45
CA PHE A 280 17.21 6.09 2.23
C PHE A 280 17.10 7.50 1.65
N ALA A 281 16.63 8.48 2.43
CA ALA A 281 16.46 9.86 1.98
C ALA A 281 17.79 10.49 1.49
N SER A 282 18.91 10.07 2.08
CA SER A 282 20.24 10.58 1.73
C SER A 282 20.86 9.90 0.50
N LYS A 283 20.47 8.65 0.18
CA LYS A 283 21.21 7.78 -0.74
C LYS A 283 20.37 7.10 -1.81
N GLU A 284 19.05 7.26 -1.81
CA GLU A 284 18.14 6.57 -2.74
C GLU A 284 18.46 6.79 -4.22
N LYS A 285 19.03 7.96 -4.58
CA LYS A 285 19.44 8.28 -5.96
C LYS A 285 20.61 7.44 -6.48
N GLU A 286 21.37 6.82 -5.58
CA GLU A 286 22.51 5.95 -5.91
C GLU A 286 22.07 4.48 -6.11
N TRP A 287 20.80 4.15 -5.86
CA TRP A 287 20.29 2.78 -5.81
C TRP A 287 19.64 2.35 -7.13
N ASN A 288 19.61 1.04 -7.37
CA ASN A 288 18.91 0.45 -8.51
C ASN A 288 17.50 0.00 -8.09
N TRP A 289 16.51 0.82 -8.42
CA TRP A 289 15.11 0.55 -8.07
C TRP A 289 14.41 -0.46 -8.99
N GLU A 290 14.98 -0.73 -10.16
CA GLU A 290 14.38 -1.64 -11.14
C GLU A 290 14.95 -3.05 -11.09
N ALA A 291 16.06 -3.32 -10.40
CA ALA A 291 16.66 -4.66 -10.37
C ALA A 291 15.67 -5.75 -9.88
N VAL A 292 15.58 -6.85 -10.62
CA VAL A 292 14.83 -8.05 -10.24
C VAL A 292 15.71 -9.26 -10.60
N PRO A 293 16.14 -10.09 -9.62
CA PRO A 293 15.93 -9.93 -8.18
C PRO A 293 16.63 -8.68 -7.59
N TRP A 294 16.22 -8.21 -6.41
CA TRP A 294 16.81 -7.04 -5.76
C TRP A 294 17.94 -7.45 -4.81
N LYS A 295 19.17 -7.02 -5.08
CA LYS A 295 20.37 -7.46 -4.36
C LYS A 295 20.69 -6.53 -3.20
N VAL A 296 20.62 -7.05 -1.97
CA VAL A 296 21.00 -6.28 -0.78
C VAL A 296 22.51 -5.96 -0.78
N GLY A 297 22.88 -4.75 -0.39
CA GLY A 297 24.25 -4.24 -0.39
C GLY A 297 24.76 -3.75 -1.75
N VAL A 298 24.16 -4.22 -2.85
CA VAL A 298 24.49 -3.84 -4.23
C VAL A 298 23.47 -2.86 -4.79
N ASP A 299 22.21 -3.25 -4.88
CA ASP A 299 21.15 -2.44 -5.48
C ASP A 299 20.55 -1.46 -4.46
N PHE A 300 20.60 -1.77 -3.16
CA PHE A 300 20.17 -0.90 -2.07
C PHE A 300 20.98 -1.18 -0.80
N ARG A 301 21.11 -0.18 0.09
CA ARG A 301 21.92 -0.28 1.32
C ARG A 301 21.18 0.06 2.61
N ALA A 302 19.94 0.53 2.52
CA ALA A 302 19.03 0.57 3.66
C ALA A 302 17.64 0.08 3.20
N PRO A 303 16.92 -0.70 4.03
CA PRO A 303 15.64 -1.25 3.62
C PRO A 303 14.59 -0.15 3.48
N THR A 304 13.63 -0.35 2.57
CA THR A 304 12.36 0.38 2.53
C THR A 304 11.22 -0.51 3.03
N CYS A 305 9.99 0.02 3.05
CA CYS A 305 8.78 -0.76 3.35
C CYS A 305 8.70 -2.04 2.50
N ALA A 306 8.95 -1.93 1.20
CA ALA A 306 8.88 -3.06 0.28
C ALA A 306 10.00 -4.07 0.50
N ALA A 307 11.20 -3.65 0.89
CA ALA A 307 12.29 -4.58 1.20
C ALA A 307 11.87 -5.55 2.33
N CYS A 308 11.37 -5.01 3.44
CA CYS A 308 10.98 -5.81 4.59
C CYS A 308 9.69 -6.62 4.35
N HIS A 309 8.71 -6.08 3.64
CA HIS A 309 7.35 -6.66 3.64
C HIS A 309 6.93 -7.39 2.35
N ASN A 310 7.59 -7.20 1.21
CA ASN A 310 7.05 -7.67 -0.09
C ASN A 310 8.09 -8.19 -1.08
N SER A 311 9.25 -7.56 -1.17
CA SER A 311 10.21 -7.76 -2.27
C SER A 311 10.88 -9.13 -2.26
N LEU A 312 11.16 -9.65 -3.46
CA LEU A 312 12.18 -10.67 -3.68
C LEU A 312 13.56 -10.05 -3.42
N ILE A 313 14.22 -10.49 -2.36
CA ILE A 313 15.56 -10.06 -1.97
C ILE A 313 16.52 -11.24 -2.12
N VAL A 314 17.66 -10.98 -2.72
CA VAL A 314 18.76 -11.94 -2.81
C VAL A 314 20.06 -11.34 -2.28
N SER A 315 20.99 -12.20 -1.89
CA SER A 315 22.37 -11.83 -1.57
C SER A 315 23.16 -11.43 -2.83
N PRO A 316 24.36 -10.83 -2.70
CA PRO A 316 25.21 -10.49 -3.85
C PRO A 316 25.55 -11.69 -4.75
N ASP A 317 25.70 -12.88 -4.18
CA ASP A 317 25.95 -14.16 -4.86
C ASP A 317 24.68 -14.86 -5.38
N GLY A 318 23.50 -14.31 -5.09
CA GLY A 318 22.23 -14.74 -5.70
C GLY A 318 21.40 -15.73 -4.87
N GLU A 319 21.76 -15.99 -3.62
CA GLU A 319 20.94 -16.76 -2.68
C GLU A 319 19.67 -15.98 -2.33
N VAL A 320 18.52 -16.66 -2.32
CA VAL A 320 17.25 -16.04 -1.94
C VAL A 320 17.18 -15.83 -0.43
N ILE A 321 17.15 -14.56 -0.03
CA ILE A 321 16.99 -14.14 1.38
C ILE A 321 15.50 -14.10 1.73
N ALA A 322 14.67 -13.57 0.83
CA ALA A 322 13.24 -13.50 1.01
C ALA A 322 12.51 -13.55 -0.33
N GLU A 323 11.52 -14.44 -0.44
CA GLU A 323 10.66 -14.58 -1.61
C GLU A 323 9.70 -13.38 -1.75
N ARG A 324 9.32 -13.05 -2.99
CA ARG A 324 8.28 -12.03 -3.23
C ARG A 324 6.92 -12.54 -2.76
N THR A 325 6.17 -11.68 -2.08
CA THR A 325 4.79 -11.98 -1.68
C THR A 325 3.89 -10.76 -1.77
N HIS A 326 2.74 -10.87 -2.44
CA HIS A 326 1.65 -9.88 -2.39
C HIS A 326 0.67 -10.12 -1.22
N ASP A 327 0.87 -11.17 -0.42
CA ASP A 327 0.28 -11.27 0.90
C ASP A 327 1.20 -10.62 1.94
N PHE A 328 0.88 -9.37 2.30
CA PHE A 328 1.62 -8.62 3.32
C PHE A 328 1.48 -9.22 4.73
N GLY A 329 0.59 -10.21 4.94
CA GLY A 329 0.49 -10.98 6.17
C GLY A 329 1.57 -12.07 6.32
N ASP A 330 2.18 -12.52 5.22
CA ASP A 330 3.09 -13.68 5.17
C ASP A 330 4.35 -13.52 6.03
N ARG A 331 4.77 -12.28 6.29
CA ARG A 331 5.94 -11.93 7.11
C ARG A 331 5.57 -11.32 8.47
N LEU A 332 4.30 -11.38 8.85
CA LEU A 332 3.80 -10.84 10.12
C LEU A 332 3.37 -11.98 11.03
N TRP A 333 3.94 -12.05 12.22
CA TRP A 333 3.55 -13.03 13.25
C TRP A 333 2.59 -12.42 14.27
N VAL A 334 2.79 -11.14 14.58
CA VAL A 334 1.96 -10.36 15.50
C VAL A 334 1.30 -9.19 14.78
N ARG A 335 0.05 -8.91 15.11
CA ARG A 335 -0.68 -7.71 14.71
C ARG A 335 -0.44 -6.62 15.75
N ILE A 336 0.44 -5.68 15.38
CA ILE A 336 0.77 -4.52 16.23
C ILE A 336 -0.30 -3.42 16.21
N PHE A 337 -1.25 -3.48 15.26
CA PHE A 337 -2.45 -2.65 15.27
C PHE A 337 -3.46 -3.24 16.26
N GLY A 338 -3.66 -2.56 17.40
CA GLY A 338 -4.45 -3.06 18.51
C GLY A 338 -5.94 -3.12 18.22
N LEU A 339 -6.59 -4.24 18.53
CA LEU A 339 -8.05 -4.42 18.41
C LEU A 339 -8.67 -5.10 19.66
N ILE A 340 -8.61 -4.49 20.84
CA ILE A 340 -7.89 -3.25 21.16
C ILE A 340 -6.42 -3.51 21.53
N TYR A 341 -6.08 -4.77 21.83
CA TYR A 341 -4.73 -5.21 22.14
C TYR A 341 -3.98 -5.66 20.89
N ALA A 342 -2.65 -5.57 20.91
CA ALA A 342 -1.83 -6.32 19.95
C ALA A 342 -1.99 -7.82 20.23
N HIS A 343 -2.09 -8.61 19.16
CA HIS A 343 -2.48 -10.02 19.21
C HIS A 343 -1.74 -10.80 18.10
N PRO A 344 -1.60 -12.12 18.20
CA PRO A 344 -1.10 -12.94 17.09
C PRO A 344 -1.86 -12.66 15.79
N GLN A 345 -1.20 -12.75 14.63
CA GLN A 345 -1.88 -12.45 13.38
C GLN A 345 -3.07 -13.39 13.12
N PRO A 346 -4.16 -12.91 12.48
CA PRO A 346 -5.23 -13.79 12.03
C PRO A 346 -4.76 -14.77 10.95
N LYS A 347 -5.26 -16.01 11.02
CA LYS A 347 -5.06 -17.06 10.01
C LYS A 347 -5.79 -16.77 8.70
N SER A 348 -6.99 -16.19 8.80
CA SER A 348 -7.83 -15.85 7.65
C SER A 348 -7.78 -14.35 7.35
N PRO A 349 -7.86 -13.95 6.06
CA PRO A 349 -7.98 -12.55 5.68
C PRO A 349 -9.32 -11.92 6.07
N GLU A 350 -10.36 -12.72 6.30
CA GLU A 350 -11.73 -12.32 6.65
C GLU A 350 -11.86 -12.10 8.16
N THR A 351 -11.19 -11.06 8.67
CA THR A 351 -11.16 -10.80 10.12
C THR A 351 -12.51 -10.40 10.71
N TYR A 352 -13.48 -10.01 9.88
CA TYR A 352 -14.86 -9.76 10.32
C TYR A 352 -15.59 -11.03 10.81
N LEU A 353 -15.07 -12.22 10.52
CA LEU A 353 -15.61 -13.50 10.99
C LEU A 353 -15.14 -13.87 12.41
N ILE A 354 -14.12 -13.19 12.92
CA ILE A 354 -13.55 -13.48 14.24
C ILE A 354 -14.57 -13.12 15.31
N LYS A 355 -14.84 -14.06 16.22
CA LYS A 355 -15.54 -13.79 17.47
C LYS A 355 -14.70 -14.28 18.63
N ASN A 356 -14.54 -13.44 19.65
CA ASN A 356 -13.90 -13.88 20.89
C ASN A 356 -14.90 -14.65 21.78
N LYS A 357 -14.41 -15.17 22.90
CA LYS A 357 -15.23 -15.92 23.87
C LYS A 357 -16.38 -15.12 24.50
N ASP A 358 -16.31 -13.78 24.48
CA ASP A 358 -17.37 -12.89 24.97
C ASP A 358 -18.41 -12.61 23.88
N GLY A 359 -18.28 -13.21 22.69
CA GLY A 359 -19.15 -13.01 21.54
C GLY A 359 -18.92 -11.71 20.77
N LEU A 360 -17.92 -10.90 21.15
CA LEU A 360 -17.58 -9.66 20.44
C LEU A 360 -16.82 -9.98 19.14
N PRO A 361 -17.04 -9.23 18.05
CA PRO A 361 -16.31 -9.37 16.80
C PRO A 361 -14.89 -8.78 16.90
N LEU A 362 -14.10 -9.24 17.88
CA LEU A 362 -12.74 -8.80 18.18
C LEU A 362 -11.81 -10.00 18.32
N PRO A 363 -10.51 -9.85 18.01
CA PRO A 363 -9.51 -10.91 18.19
C PRO A 363 -9.13 -11.17 19.65
N THR A 364 -9.56 -10.31 20.56
CA THR A 364 -9.31 -10.42 22.00
C THR A 364 -10.54 -9.96 22.77
N THR A 365 -10.74 -10.50 23.96
CA THR A 365 -11.70 -9.97 24.94
C THR A 365 -11.22 -8.66 25.55
N PHE A 366 -12.08 -7.93 26.26
CA PHE A 366 -11.66 -6.73 26.99
C PHE A 366 -10.68 -7.04 28.13
N SER A 367 -10.62 -8.28 28.63
CA SER A 367 -9.57 -8.72 29.57
C SER A 367 -8.26 -9.14 28.88
N GLY A 368 -8.19 -9.11 27.55
CA GLY A 368 -6.98 -9.44 26.77
C GLY A 368 -6.83 -10.91 26.40
N GLU A 369 -7.87 -11.74 26.58
CA GLU A 369 -7.82 -13.15 26.18
C GLU A 369 -8.01 -13.28 24.66
N PRO A 370 -7.08 -13.93 23.93
CA PRO A 370 -7.14 -14.05 22.47
C PRO A 370 -8.13 -15.10 21.97
N ALA A 371 -8.72 -14.84 20.80
CA ALA A 371 -9.54 -15.79 20.06
C ALA A 371 -8.66 -16.80 19.30
N THR A 372 -7.96 -17.67 20.04
CA THR A 372 -6.86 -18.53 19.55
C THR A 372 -7.20 -19.38 18.32
N GLU A 373 -8.45 -19.81 18.17
CA GLU A 373 -8.90 -20.58 17.00
C GLU A 373 -8.69 -19.83 15.68
N HIS A 374 -8.87 -18.51 15.70
CA HIS A 374 -8.77 -17.63 14.53
C HIS A 374 -7.36 -17.05 14.29
N LEU A 375 -6.46 -17.20 15.26
CA LEU A 375 -5.14 -16.56 15.24
C LEU A 375 -4.02 -17.59 15.10
N LEU A 376 -2.87 -17.16 14.57
CA LEU A 376 -1.70 -18.02 14.36
C LEU A 376 -1.26 -18.69 15.68
N SER A 377 -0.89 -19.97 15.58
CA SER A 377 -0.23 -20.70 16.66
C SER A 377 1.16 -20.10 16.96
N ILE A 378 1.79 -20.53 18.04
CA ILE A 378 3.14 -20.07 18.39
C ILE A 378 4.16 -20.52 17.33
N GLU A 379 3.98 -21.71 16.76
CA GLU A 379 4.83 -22.28 15.71
C GLU A 379 4.67 -21.52 14.39
N GLU A 380 3.42 -21.17 14.02
CA GLU A 380 3.14 -20.35 12.84
C GLU A 380 3.72 -18.94 12.99
N GLN A 381 3.56 -18.34 14.18
CA GLN A 381 4.18 -17.06 14.52
C GLN A 381 5.70 -17.11 14.38
N LYS A 382 6.34 -18.14 14.93
CA LYS A 382 7.79 -18.33 14.80
C LYS A 382 8.20 -18.42 13.33
N THR A 383 7.48 -19.20 12.52
CA THR A 383 7.73 -19.34 11.09
C THR A 383 7.67 -17.98 10.36
N HIS A 384 6.68 -17.15 10.68
CA HIS A 384 6.54 -15.82 10.10
C HIS A 384 7.65 -14.87 10.60
N GLN A 385 8.00 -14.92 11.88
CA GLN A 385 9.09 -14.12 12.44
C GLN A 385 10.45 -14.50 11.84
N ASP A 386 10.71 -15.79 11.60
CA ASP A 386 11.95 -16.27 10.99
C ASP A 386 12.13 -15.73 9.56
N LYS A 387 11.04 -15.59 8.79
CA LYS A 387 11.08 -14.91 7.48
C LYS A 387 11.57 -13.47 7.60
N MET A 388 11.08 -12.71 8.60
CA MET A 388 11.52 -11.33 8.84
C MET A 388 12.96 -11.27 9.39
N ARG A 389 13.32 -12.16 10.32
CA ARG A 389 14.68 -12.27 10.89
C ARG A 389 15.73 -12.44 9.78
N ARG A 390 15.47 -13.27 8.77
CA ARG A 390 16.37 -13.44 7.62
C ARG A 390 16.63 -12.15 6.85
N VAL A 391 15.62 -11.29 6.67
CA VAL A 391 15.79 -9.98 6.04
C VAL A 391 16.75 -9.12 6.88
N CYS A 392 16.57 -9.08 8.20
CA CYS A 392 17.46 -8.33 9.11
C CYS A 392 18.89 -8.87 9.09
N GLN A 393 19.05 -10.19 9.05
CA GLN A 393 20.34 -10.89 9.06
C GLN A 393 21.19 -10.66 7.81
N SER A 394 20.59 -10.12 6.74
CA SER A 394 21.33 -9.69 5.55
C SER A 394 22.24 -8.47 5.78
N CYS A 395 22.03 -7.74 6.88
CA CYS A 395 22.81 -6.54 7.23
C CYS A 395 23.28 -6.50 8.69
N HIS A 396 22.66 -7.27 9.59
CA HIS A 396 22.93 -7.24 11.02
C HIS A 396 23.30 -8.62 11.57
N SER A 397 24.09 -8.63 12.64
CA SER A 397 24.43 -9.87 13.35
C SER A 397 23.19 -10.45 14.06
N SER A 398 23.18 -11.77 14.25
CA SER A 398 22.08 -12.45 14.97
C SER A 398 21.84 -11.90 16.37
N SER A 399 22.89 -11.46 17.08
CA SER A 399 22.76 -10.85 18.42
C SER A 399 21.95 -9.55 18.37
N TRP A 400 22.25 -8.67 17.41
CA TRP A 400 21.49 -7.43 17.22
C TRP A 400 20.03 -7.71 16.86
N VAL A 401 19.80 -8.67 15.96
CA VAL A 401 18.45 -9.07 15.53
C VAL A 401 17.64 -9.63 16.69
N ASN A 402 18.24 -10.46 17.54
CA ASN A 402 17.58 -10.99 18.74
C ASN A 402 17.18 -9.87 19.70
N GLY A 403 18.10 -8.97 20.04
CA GLY A 403 17.80 -7.83 20.92
C GLY A 403 16.73 -6.89 20.36
N HIS A 404 16.68 -6.71 19.03
CA HIS A 404 15.61 -5.94 18.39
C HIS A 404 14.23 -6.58 18.62
N PHE A 405 14.11 -7.89 18.43
CA PHE A 405 12.83 -8.59 18.60
C PHE A 405 12.43 -8.76 20.07
N GLU A 406 13.39 -9.00 20.98
CA GLU A 406 13.13 -9.01 22.43
C GLU A 406 12.56 -7.66 22.91
N LYS A 407 13.12 -6.55 22.44
CA LYS A 407 12.59 -5.19 22.70
C LYS A 407 11.16 -5.03 22.19
N LEU A 408 10.88 -5.50 20.97
CA LEU A 408 9.53 -5.43 20.40
C LEU A 408 8.53 -6.25 21.22
N ASP A 409 8.90 -7.47 21.63
CA ASP A 409 8.06 -8.34 22.43
C ASP A 409 7.75 -7.72 23.81
N SER A 410 8.75 -7.13 24.48
CA SER A 410 8.53 -6.38 25.75
C SER A 410 7.57 -5.21 25.55
N THR A 411 7.78 -4.42 24.48
CA THR A 411 6.94 -3.26 24.18
C THR A 411 5.48 -3.66 23.93
N ILE A 412 5.24 -4.80 23.28
CA ILE A 412 3.89 -5.31 23.04
C ILE A 412 3.20 -5.65 24.37
N VAL A 413 3.89 -6.31 25.29
CA VAL A 413 3.36 -6.63 26.62
C VAL A 413 3.01 -5.36 27.39
N GLU A 414 3.94 -4.41 27.46
CA GLU A 414 3.78 -3.16 28.20
C GLU A 414 2.64 -2.29 27.65
N THR A 415 2.55 -2.13 26.32
CA THR A 415 1.48 -1.35 25.69
C THR A 415 0.11 -2.02 25.82
N ASN A 416 0.04 -3.36 25.84
CA ASN A 416 -1.19 -4.08 26.15
C ASN A 416 -1.62 -3.87 27.61
N GLN A 417 -0.68 -3.85 28.56
CA GLN A 417 -0.98 -3.54 29.97
C GLN A 417 -1.54 -2.11 30.14
N MET A 418 -0.95 -1.13 29.46
CA MET A 418 -1.46 0.26 29.45
C MET A 418 -2.86 0.34 28.84
N THR A 419 -3.11 -0.40 27.76
CA THR A 419 -4.44 -0.49 27.14
C THR A 419 -5.46 -1.13 28.10
N LEU A 420 -5.05 -2.16 28.85
CA LEU A 420 -5.92 -2.81 29.84
C LEU A 420 -6.25 -1.86 31.00
N ALA A 421 -5.29 -1.06 31.45
CA ALA A 421 -5.53 -0.05 32.47
C ALA A 421 -6.61 0.95 32.02
N ALA A 422 -6.50 1.50 30.81
CA ALA A 422 -7.53 2.40 30.24
C ALA A 422 -8.88 1.70 30.06
N THR A 423 -8.86 0.44 29.63
CA THR A 423 -10.08 -0.37 29.43
C THR A 423 -10.84 -0.56 30.74
N LYS A 424 -10.13 -0.79 31.86
CA LYS A 424 -10.75 -0.85 33.19
C LYS A 424 -11.39 0.49 33.60
N LEU A 425 -10.81 1.62 33.21
CA LEU A 425 -11.39 2.94 33.52
C LEU A 425 -12.70 3.19 32.76
N VAL A 426 -12.75 2.87 31.45
CA VAL A 426 -13.99 3.02 30.67
C VAL A 426 -15.06 2.01 31.12
N GLN A 427 -14.68 0.76 31.44
CA GLN A 427 -15.60 -0.22 32.03
C GLN A 427 -16.20 0.28 33.35
N LYS A 428 -15.39 0.89 34.23
CA LYS A 428 -15.89 1.51 35.46
C LYS A 428 -16.90 2.64 35.17
N ALA A 429 -16.70 3.43 34.11
CA ALA A 429 -17.64 4.47 33.71
C ALA A 429 -18.99 3.85 33.28
N TRP A 430 -18.95 2.79 32.47
CA TRP A 430 -20.15 2.04 32.04
C TRP A 430 -20.88 1.40 33.22
N ASP A 431 -20.18 0.71 34.12
CA ASP A 431 -20.76 0.07 35.32
C ASP A 431 -21.47 1.09 36.24
N LYS A 432 -20.92 2.31 36.32
CA LYS A 432 -21.49 3.41 37.11
C LYS A 432 -22.56 4.20 36.35
N LYS A 433 -22.83 3.85 35.08
CA LYS A 433 -23.75 4.54 34.17
C LYS A 433 -23.39 6.02 33.98
N TRP A 434 -22.10 6.33 33.97
CA TRP A 434 -21.56 7.65 33.64
C TRP A 434 -21.24 7.80 32.15
N ALA A 435 -21.18 6.69 31.45
CA ALA A 435 -21.14 6.57 30.00
C ALA A 435 -22.05 5.39 29.59
N ASP A 436 -22.53 5.38 28.36
CA ASP A 436 -23.39 4.35 27.78
C ASP A 436 -22.60 3.45 26.82
N PRO A 437 -22.41 2.15 27.14
CA PRO A 437 -21.65 1.24 26.29
C PRO A 437 -22.33 0.89 24.96
N SER A 438 -23.53 1.40 24.67
CA SER A 438 -24.26 1.12 23.42
C SER A 438 -23.49 1.59 22.17
N ASN A 439 -22.74 2.69 22.28
CA ASN A 439 -21.80 3.19 21.26
C ASN A 439 -20.49 3.56 21.95
N PRO A 440 -19.48 2.67 22.00
CA PRO A 440 -18.28 2.88 22.83
C PRO A 440 -17.28 3.87 22.22
N PHE A 441 -17.75 4.87 21.48
CA PHE A 441 -16.96 5.78 20.65
C PHE A 441 -17.46 7.22 20.64
N ASP A 442 -18.63 7.53 21.21
CA ASP A 442 -19.26 8.85 21.07
C ASP A 442 -19.08 9.75 22.30
N GLU A 443 -18.75 9.19 23.46
CA GLU A 443 -18.52 9.97 24.68
C GLU A 443 -17.04 10.27 24.96
N ALA A 444 -16.78 11.30 25.79
CA ALA A 444 -15.42 11.81 26.01
C ALA A 444 -14.46 10.77 26.61
N ILE A 445 -14.91 9.99 27.59
CA ILE A 445 -14.08 8.94 28.22
C ILE A 445 -13.77 7.80 27.24
N GLU A 446 -14.71 7.52 26.33
CA GLU A 446 -14.59 6.51 25.30
C GLU A 446 -13.65 6.95 24.18
N GLN A 447 -13.72 8.21 23.74
CA GLN A 447 -12.78 8.78 22.78
C GLN A 447 -11.35 8.79 23.31
N LYS A 448 -11.16 9.06 24.60
CA LYS A 448 -9.86 8.90 25.27
C LYS A 448 -9.40 7.45 25.29
N TRP A 449 -10.31 6.51 25.58
CA TRP A 449 -10.01 5.08 25.49
C TRP A 449 -9.61 4.67 24.07
N VAL A 450 -10.32 5.13 23.03
CA VAL A 450 -9.96 4.91 21.62
C VAL A 450 -8.56 5.43 21.32
N ALA A 451 -8.26 6.69 21.66
CA ALA A 451 -6.94 7.26 21.43
C ALA A 451 -5.82 6.45 22.12
N GLN A 452 -6.09 5.91 23.31
CA GLN A 452 -5.14 5.07 24.04
C GLN A 452 -4.62 3.91 23.19
N TRP A 453 -5.51 3.13 22.57
CA TRP A 453 -5.10 1.94 21.82
C TRP A 453 -4.89 2.18 20.33
N LEU A 454 -5.72 3.03 19.71
CA LEU A 454 -5.70 3.28 18.27
C LEU A 454 -4.55 4.19 17.85
N PHE A 455 -4.20 5.19 18.67
CA PHE A 455 -3.15 6.14 18.35
C PHE A 455 -1.88 5.85 19.13
N TYR A 456 -1.96 5.88 20.46
CA TYR A 456 -0.75 5.92 21.28
C TYR A 456 -0.06 4.57 21.41
N ALA A 457 -0.81 3.52 21.80
CA ALA A 457 -0.24 2.18 21.90
C ALA A 457 0.22 1.66 20.53
N ASN A 458 -0.51 1.98 19.46
CA ASN A 458 -0.08 1.69 18.09
C ASN A 458 1.23 2.41 17.74
N SER A 459 1.33 3.72 17.98
CA SER A 459 2.56 4.50 17.70
C SER A 459 3.78 3.90 18.40
N VAL A 460 3.66 3.57 19.69
CA VAL A 460 4.75 2.94 20.46
C VAL A 460 5.16 1.58 19.88
N ARG A 461 4.20 0.74 19.49
CA ARG A 461 4.50 -0.57 18.88
C ARG A 461 5.13 -0.44 17.50
N TYR A 462 4.65 0.48 16.66
CA TYR A 462 5.22 0.77 15.35
C TYR A 462 6.65 1.29 15.49
N ALA A 463 6.87 2.23 16.41
CA ALA A 463 8.18 2.77 16.76
C ALA A 463 9.18 1.68 17.20
N ALA A 464 8.77 0.76 18.07
CA ALA A 464 9.61 -0.35 18.49
C ALA A 464 9.98 -1.28 17.32
N ALA A 465 9.02 -1.61 16.45
CA ALA A 465 9.18 -2.50 15.31
C ALA A 465 10.05 -1.90 14.19
N MET A 466 10.04 -0.58 13.99
CA MET A 466 10.71 0.08 12.86
C MET A 466 11.77 1.12 13.27
N SER A 467 12.08 1.19 14.57
CA SER A 467 13.14 2.03 15.15
C SER A 467 12.93 3.54 15.01
N GLY A 468 11.71 4.01 15.29
CA GLY A 468 11.39 5.43 15.38
C GLY A 468 11.35 5.94 16.83
N PRO A 469 12.31 6.77 17.27
CA PRO A 469 12.42 7.13 18.68
C PRO A 469 11.34 8.11 19.17
N ASP A 470 10.93 9.10 18.37
CA ASP A 470 10.03 10.14 18.88
C ASP A 470 8.57 9.68 18.90
N TYR A 471 8.18 8.81 17.96
CA TYR A 471 6.90 8.10 18.01
C TYR A 471 6.81 7.07 19.14
N ALA A 472 7.95 6.69 19.75
CA ALA A 472 7.95 5.94 21.00
C ALA A 472 7.78 6.87 22.22
N ALA A 473 8.14 8.15 22.10
CA ALA A 473 8.28 9.07 23.22
C ALA A 473 7.18 10.13 23.24
N PHE A 474 7.45 11.32 22.70
CA PHE A 474 6.59 12.50 22.82
C PHE A 474 5.57 12.59 21.69
N LYS A 475 5.89 12.10 20.49
CA LYS A 475 5.01 12.20 19.33
C LYS A 475 4.03 11.03 19.30
N ASN A 476 2.87 11.17 19.97
CA ASN A 476 1.89 10.10 20.14
C ASN A 476 2.42 8.86 20.89
N GLY A 477 3.56 8.95 21.56
CA GLY A 477 4.24 7.82 22.19
C GLY A 477 3.86 7.60 23.66
N TRP A 478 4.83 7.14 24.45
CA TRP A 478 4.71 6.89 25.89
C TRP A 478 4.22 8.09 26.70
N TRP A 479 4.57 9.31 26.30
CA TRP A 479 4.10 10.53 26.96
C TRP A 479 2.58 10.66 26.88
N GLU A 480 2.02 10.60 25.66
CA GLU A 480 0.58 10.68 25.44
C GLU A 480 -0.15 9.47 26.01
N LEU A 481 0.43 8.28 25.90
CA LEU A 481 -0.12 7.05 26.50
C LEU A 481 -0.28 7.16 28.03
N THR A 482 0.63 7.86 28.69
CA THR A 482 0.60 8.09 30.15
C THR A 482 -0.35 9.22 30.53
N ASN A 483 -0.27 10.35 29.82
CA ASN A 483 -1.10 11.52 30.12
C ASN A 483 -2.58 11.24 29.87
N ASN A 484 -2.92 10.59 28.75
CA ASN A 484 -4.30 10.24 28.45
C ASN A 484 -4.90 9.32 29.53
N LEU A 485 -4.13 8.35 30.05
CA LEU A 485 -4.57 7.50 31.15
C LEU A 485 -4.84 8.30 32.44
N GLN A 486 -4.00 9.30 32.73
CA GLN A 486 -4.21 10.21 33.86
C GLN A 486 -5.47 11.07 33.67
N GLU A 487 -5.70 11.60 32.48
CA GLU A 487 -6.90 12.37 32.15
C GLU A 487 -8.19 11.53 32.27
N MET A 488 -8.15 10.26 31.84
CA MET A 488 -9.26 9.31 32.04
C MET A 488 -9.55 9.10 33.54
N SER A 489 -8.50 8.97 34.35
CA SER A 489 -8.61 8.84 35.81
C SER A 489 -9.22 10.09 36.45
N ASP A 490 -8.77 11.26 36.04
CA ASP A 490 -9.28 12.53 36.58
C ASP A 490 -10.73 12.81 36.14
N TRP A 491 -11.10 12.40 34.93
CA TRP A 491 -12.50 12.40 34.49
C TRP A 491 -13.40 11.59 35.43
N LEU A 492 -12.99 10.37 35.80
CA LEU A 492 -13.74 9.54 36.74
C LEU A 492 -13.86 10.21 38.12
N LYS A 493 -12.76 10.77 38.65
CA LYS A 493 -12.79 11.50 39.94
C LYS A 493 -13.74 12.70 39.90
N MET A 494 -13.84 13.39 38.77
CA MET A 494 -14.81 14.48 38.60
C MET A 494 -16.25 13.98 38.63
N GLN A 495 -16.55 12.84 38.01
CA GLN A 495 -17.90 12.26 38.07
C GLN A 495 -18.26 11.76 39.47
N GLU A 496 -17.28 11.25 40.23
CA GLU A 496 -17.46 10.84 41.62
C GLU A 496 -17.86 12.02 42.52
N LYS A 497 -17.28 13.21 42.31
CA LYS A 497 -17.58 14.42 43.09
C LYS A 497 -18.93 15.08 42.78
N LYS A 498 -19.58 14.71 41.67
CA LYS A 498 -20.92 15.24 41.30
C LYS A 498 -22.06 14.51 42.01
N LYS A 499 -21.76 13.41 42.69
CA LYS A 499 -22.66 12.70 43.62
C LYS A 499 -22.40 13.19 45.03
#